data_AF-A0A6L3EPH9-F1
#
_entry.id   AF-A0A6L3EPH9-F1
#
_cell.length_a   1.000
_cell.length_b   1.000
_cell.length_c   1.000
_cell.angle_alpha   90.00
_cell.angle_beta   90.00
_cell.angle_gamma   90.00
#
_symmetry.space_group_name_H-M   'P 1'
#
loop_
_entity.id
_entity.type
_entity.pdbx_description
1 polymer ?
#
loop_
_entity_poly.entity_id
_entity_poly.type
_entity_poly.pdbx_seq_one_letter_code
_entity_poly.pdbx_strand_id
1 'polypeptide(L)'
;MKRILVIAGSAACLSFSGAAIATNGLFSEGWGAKSGGLAGGGSALGLDTMVATSNPAGLVNIGDRKDFGITYFSPMREYTVSGAFSTMFPPFPGDPVESGSVSLLVPNFGW
;
A
#
# COMPACT_ATOMS: atom_id res chain seq x y z
N MET A 1 -5.35 -43.63 -10.36
CA MET A 1 -5.73 -42.39 -11.07
C MET A 1 -6.24 -41.31 -10.11
N LYS A 2 -7.28 -41.54 -9.29
CA LYS A 2 -7.83 -40.54 -8.34
C LYS A 2 -6.79 -39.92 -7.36
N ARG A 3 -5.86 -40.72 -6.84
CA ARG A 3 -4.81 -40.25 -5.90
C ARG A 3 -3.80 -39.30 -6.55
N ILE A 4 -3.44 -39.55 -7.82
CA ILE A 4 -2.52 -38.70 -8.59
C ILE A 4 -3.19 -37.35 -8.88
N LEU A 5 -4.49 -37.36 -9.17
CA LEU A 5 -5.26 -36.13 -9.41
C LEU A 5 -5.34 -35.25 -8.16
N VAL A 6 -5.53 -35.86 -6.98
CA VAL A 6 -5.55 -35.14 -5.70
C VAL A 6 -4.19 -34.53 -5.38
N ILE A 7 -3.10 -35.28 -5.58
CA ILE A 7 -1.74 -34.78 -5.32
C ILE A 7 -1.38 -33.63 -6.27
N ALA A 8 -1.70 -33.77 -7.56
CA ALA A 8 -1.48 -32.72 -8.55
C ALA A 8 -2.31 -31.46 -8.26
N GLY A 9 -3.57 -31.63 -7.85
CA GLY A 9 -4.44 -30.52 -7.46
C GLY A 9 -3.90 -29.76 -6.24
N SER A 10 -3.47 -30.47 -5.20
CA SER A 10 -2.90 -29.85 -4.00
C SER A 10 -1.60 -29.09 -4.30
N ALA A 11 -0.73 -29.64 -5.15
CA ALA A 11 0.50 -28.97 -5.55
C ALA A 11 0.25 -27.70 -6.37
N ALA A 12 -0.77 -27.71 -7.24
CA ALA A 12 -1.18 -26.54 -8.01
C ALA A 12 -1.74 -25.42 -7.10
N CYS A 13 -2.54 -25.77 -6.09
CA CYS A 13 -3.06 -24.80 -5.12
C CYS A 13 -1.95 -24.13 -4.30
N LEU A 14 -0.93 -24.89 -3.89
CA LEU A 14 0.22 -24.34 -3.16
C LEU A 14 1.09 -23.43 -4.02
N SER A 15 1.17 -23.73 -5.33
CA SER A 15 1.91 -22.91 -6.30
C SER A 15 1.23 -21.56 -6.60
N PHE A 16 -0.05 -21.42 -6.27
CA PHE A 16 -0.83 -20.19 -6.44
C PHE A 16 -1.01 -19.39 -5.15
N SER A 17 -0.31 -19.77 -4.06
CA SER A 17 -0.29 -18.98 -2.84
C SER A 17 0.48 -17.69 -3.10
N GLY A 18 -0.26 -16.61 -3.40
CA GLY A 18 0.31 -15.27 -3.49
C GLY A 18 1.04 -14.92 -2.21
N ALA A 19 2.14 -14.17 -2.32
CA ALA A 19 2.88 -13.72 -1.15
C ALA A 19 1.94 -12.95 -0.20
N ALA A 20 1.82 -13.42 1.04
CA ALA A 20 1.24 -12.63 2.12
C ALA A 20 2.24 -11.51 2.45
N ILE A 21 2.16 -10.41 1.69
CA ILE A 21 2.94 -9.20 1.93
C ILE A 21 2.37 -8.55 3.18
N ALA A 22 3.22 -8.32 4.20
CA ALA A 22 2.83 -7.71 5.46
C ALA A 22 2.00 -6.42 5.23
N THR A 23 0.79 -6.42 5.80
CA THR A 23 -0.34 -5.55 5.44
C THR A 23 -0.39 -4.20 6.13
N ASN A 24 0.57 -3.86 7.00
CA ASN A 24 0.70 -2.48 7.50
C ASN A 24 1.54 -1.64 6.53
N GLY A 25 1.23 -1.74 5.23
CA GLY A 25 1.90 -0.96 4.19
C GLY A 25 1.71 0.54 4.40
N LEU A 26 2.34 1.34 3.55
CA LEU A 26 2.20 2.80 3.58
C LEU A 26 0.91 3.20 2.85
N PHE A 27 -0.22 2.71 3.33
CA PHE A 27 -1.51 3.10 2.80
C PHE A 27 -1.66 4.61 2.94
N SER A 28 -2.08 5.25 1.84
CA SER A 28 -2.33 6.68 1.83
C SER A 28 -3.47 7.02 2.80
N GLU A 29 -3.27 8.01 3.66
CA GLU A 29 -4.28 8.52 4.58
C GLU A 29 -5.46 9.20 3.85
N GLY A 30 -5.24 9.65 2.62
CA GLY A 30 -6.27 10.13 1.70
C GLY A 30 -5.85 9.93 0.24
N TRP A 31 -6.82 9.71 -0.64
CA TRP A 31 -6.58 9.54 -2.08
C TRP A 31 -6.74 10.86 -2.82
N GLY A 32 -5.75 11.21 -3.64
CA GLY A 32 -5.66 12.53 -4.27
C GLY A 32 -5.03 13.59 -3.36
N ALA A 33 -4.45 14.63 -3.97
CA ALA A 33 -3.71 15.66 -3.24
C ALA A 33 -4.59 16.45 -2.26
N LYS A 34 -5.87 16.69 -2.61
CA LYS A 34 -6.80 17.45 -1.76
C LYS A 34 -7.22 16.65 -0.52
N SER A 35 -7.61 15.38 -0.70
CA SER A 35 -7.97 14.50 0.42
C SER A 35 -6.77 14.24 1.35
N GLY A 36 -5.59 14.00 0.77
CA GLY A 36 -4.33 13.86 1.53
C GLY A 36 -3.98 15.12 2.32
N GLY A 37 -4.14 16.31 1.73
CA GLY A 37 -3.95 17.58 2.44
C GLY A 37 -4.92 17.82 3.60
N LEU A 38 -6.04 17.08 3.65
CA LEU A 38 -7.00 17.07 4.76
C LEU A 38 -6.87 15.82 5.66
N ALA A 39 -5.75 15.10 5.59
CA ALA A 39 -5.50 13.87 6.35
C ALA A 39 -6.63 12.82 6.20
N GLY A 40 -7.18 12.68 4.99
CA GLY A 40 -8.25 11.72 4.70
C GLY A 40 -9.67 12.25 4.83
N GLY A 41 -9.84 13.54 5.15
CA GLY A 41 -11.16 14.20 5.24
C GLY A 41 -11.98 14.16 3.94
N GLY A 42 -11.36 13.81 2.81
CA GLY A 42 -12.05 13.68 1.52
C GLY A 42 -13.14 12.61 1.47
N SER A 43 -13.18 11.65 2.41
CA SER A 43 -14.27 10.66 2.48
C SER A 43 -15.64 11.31 2.77
N ALA A 44 -15.67 12.37 3.58
CA ALA A 44 -16.88 13.14 3.86
C ALA A 44 -17.05 14.33 2.91
N LEU A 45 -15.93 14.94 2.47
CA LEU A 45 -15.91 16.11 1.61
C LEU A 45 -15.39 15.75 0.21
N GLY A 46 -16.30 15.56 -0.75
CA GLY A 46 -15.93 15.31 -2.15
C GLY A 46 -15.31 16.56 -2.81
N LEU A 47 -13.98 16.62 -2.86
CA LEU A 47 -13.24 17.77 -3.43
C LEU A 47 -12.76 17.55 -4.87
N ASP A 48 -12.61 16.29 -5.27
CA ASP A 48 -12.19 15.84 -6.60
C ASP A 48 -12.71 14.42 -6.85
N THR A 49 -12.57 13.94 -8.08
CA THR A 49 -13.03 12.61 -8.48
C THR A 49 -12.40 11.47 -7.67
N MET A 50 -11.31 11.71 -6.93
CA MET A 50 -10.67 10.69 -6.06
C MET A 50 -11.50 10.35 -4.83
N VAL A 51 -12.55 11.11 -4.51
CA VAL A 51 -13.52 10.69 -3.49
C VAL A 51 -14.17 9.35 -3.84
N ALA A 52 -14.28 8.99 -5.12
CA ALA A 52 -14.82 7.69 -5.54
C ALA A 52 -14.05 6.51 -4.93
N THR A 53 -12.76 6.69 -4.63
CA THR A 53 -11.89 5.66 -4.03
C THR A 53 -12.24 5.39 -2.57
N SER A 54 -12.69 6.41 -1.81
CA SER A 54 -13.05 6.27 -0.40
C SER A 54 -14.56 6.23 -0.13
N ASN A 55 -15.34 6.93 -0.95
CA ASN A 55 -16.79 7.10 -0.82
C ASN A 55 -17.42 7.43 -2.19
N PRO A 56 -17.90 6.42 -2.95
CA PRO A 56 -18.57 6.63 -4.23
C PRO A 56 -19.78 7.58 -4.17
N ALA A 57 -20.46 7.68 -3.01
CA ALA A 57 -21.59 8.59 -2.84
C ALA A 57 -21.14 10.07 -2.89
N GLY A 58 -19.87 10.37 -2.64
CA GLY A 58 -19.32 11.73 -2.77
C GLY A 58 -19.33 12.27 -4.20
N LEU A 59 -19.40 11.40 -5.22
CA LEU A 59 -19.45 11.79 -6.64
C LEU A 59 -20.67 12.65 -6.98
N VAL A 60 -21.78 12.51 -6.24
CA VAL A 60 -23.00 13.29 -6.49
C VAL A 60 -22.80 14.79 -6.29
N ASN A 61 -21.77 15.21 -5.55
CA ASN A 61 -21.51 16.60 -5.18
C ASN A 61 -20.44 17.29 -6.03
N ILE A 62 -19.79 16.60 -6.98
CA ILE A 62 -18.61 17.11 -7.71
C ILE A 62 -18.87 17.39 -9.19
N GLY A 63 -20.00 16.92 -9.74
CA GLY A 63 -20.42 17.14 -11.12
C GLY A 63 -19.55 16.43 -12.18
N ASP A 64 -19.79 16.75 -13.45
CA ASP A 64 -19.04 16.19 -14.58
C ASP A 64 -17.68 16.88 -14.70
N ARG A 65 -16.63 16.21 -14.23
CA ARG A 65 -15.26 16.74 -14.28
C ARG A 65 -14.24 15.61 -14.38
N LYS A 66 -13.05 15.96 -14.88
CA LYS A 66 -11.88 15.08 -14.90
C LYS A 66 -10.81 15.68 -14.02
N ASP A 67 -10.24 14.88 -13.13
CA ASP A 67 -9.15 15.30 -12.26
C ASP A 67 -7.93 14.45 -12.51
N PHE A 68 -6.77 15.12 -12.48
CA PHE A 68 -5.44 14.51 -12.54
C PHE A 68 -4.61 15.12 -11.43
N GLY A 69 -3.82 14.28 -10.76
CA GLY A 69 -2.96 14.70 -9.66
C GLY A 69 -1.73 13.82 -9.53
N ILE A 70 -0.71 14.36 -8.87
CA ILE A 70 0.50 13.64 -8.48
C ILE A 70 0.76 14.00 -7.02
N THR A 71 0.89 12.98 -6.18
CA THR A 71 1.30 13.14 -4.78
C THR A 71 2.75 12.71 -4.63
N TYR A 72 3.56 13.54 -3.97
CA TYR A 72 4.91 13.18 -3.57
C TYR A 72 4.88 12.65 -2.13
N PHE A 73 5.33 11.42 -1.95
CA PHE A 73 5.39 10.74 -0.66
C PHE A 73 6.84 10.40 -0.34
N SER A 74 7.33 10.92 0.81
CA SER A 74 8.73 10.82 1.21
C SER A 74 8.94 10.20 2.59
N PRO A 75 8.80 8.88 2.71
CA PRO A 75 8.95 8.18 3.98
C PRO A 75 10.43 7.91 4.30
N MET A 76 10.95 8.56 5.33
CA MET A 76 12.26 8.27 5.89
C MET A 76 12.12 7.09 6.86
N ARG A 77 12.79 5.97 6.55
CA ARG A 77 12.71 4.76 7.38
C ARG A 77 14.11 4.21 7.60
N GLU A 78 14.42 3.95 8.84
CA GLU A 78 15.65 3.31 9.30
C GLU A 78 15.31 2.34 10.43
N TYR A 79 16.11 1.30 10.58
CA TYR A 79 16.07 0.49 11.78
C TYR A 79 17.49 0.11 12.22
N THR A 80 17.67 -0.01 13.53
CA THR A 80 18.93 -0.47 14.14
C THR A 80 18.62 -1.67 15.02
N VAL A 81 19.46 -2.70 14.95
CA VAL A 81 19.34 -3.87 15.81
C VAL A 81 20.51 -3.87 16.80
N SER A 82 20.19 -3.92 18.09
CA SER A 82 21.16 -3.96 19.17
C SER A 82 20.97 -5.22 20.02
N GLY A 83 22.06 -5.80 20.52
CA GLY A 83 22.00 -6.97 21.41
C GLY A 83 23.17 -7.92 21.22
N ALA A 84 23.16 -9.04 21.96
CA ALA A 84 24.13 -10.11 21.75
C ALA A 84 23.93 -10.75 20.38
N PHE A 85 25.02 -10.98 19.66
CA PHE A 85 24.96 -11.65 18.36
C PHE A 85 24.43 -13.07 18.52
N SER A 86 23.35 -13.40 17.81
CA SER A 86 22.73 -14.72 17.72
C SER A 86 22.57 -15.08 16.26
N THR A 87 22.96 -16.28 15.84
CA THR A 87 22.83 -16.74 14.44
C THR A 87 21.49 -17.41 14.16
N MET A 88 20.58 -17.44 15.13
CA MET A 88 19.40 -18.32 15.06
C MET A 88 18.22 -17.71 14.31
N PHE A 89 18.04 -16.38 14.34
CA PHE A 89 16.96 -15.70 13.63
C PHE A 89 17.29 -14.21 13.34
N PRO A 90 17.10 -13.72 12.10
CA PRO A 90 17.28 -12.30 11.75
C PRO A 90 16.09 -11.43 12.24
N PRO A 91 16.24 -10.09 12.29
CA PRO A 91 17.41 -9.32 11.91
C PRO A 91 18.50 -9.35 13.00
N PHE A 92 19.77 -9.38 12.58
CA PHE A 92 20.92 -9.51 13.49
C PHE A 92 21.45 -8.14 13.93
N PRO A 93 22.06 -8.02 15.12
CA PRO A 93 22.72 -6.79 15.54
C PRO A 93 23.76 -6.33 14.51
N GLY A 94 23.77 -5.05 14.18
CA GLY A 94 24.61 -4.48 13.13
C GLY A 94 24.38 -3.00 12.92
N ASP A 95 25.04 -2.45 11.91
CA ASP A 95 24.91 -1.04 11.52
C ASP A 95 23.46 -0.68 11.14
N PRO A 96 23.06 0.59 11.28
CA PRO A 96 21.74 1.05 10.86
C PRO A 96 21.46 0.68 9.40
N VAL A 97 20.28 0.11 9.16
CA VAL A 97 19.82 -0.20 7.81
C VAL A 97 18.80 0.85 7.40
N GLU A 98 19.17 1.62 6.39
CA GLU A 98 18.33 2.67 5.82
C GLU A 98 17.47 2.15 4.66
N SER A 99 16.34 2.82 4.42
CA SER A 99 15.48 2.52 3.29
C SER A 99 16.11 2.97 1.96
N GLY A 100 16.23 2.05 1.01
CA GLY A 100 16.73 2.34 -0.34
C GLY A 100 15.81 3.20 -1.22
N SER A 101 14.63 3.60 -0.72
CA SER A 101 13.71 4.50 -1.43
C SER A 101 13.01 5.46 -0.48
N VAL A 102 13.23 6.75 -0.70
CA VAL A 102 12.65 7.85 0.08
C VAL A 102 11.80 8.78 -0.78
N SER A 103 11.65 8.51 -2.07
CA SER A 103 10.92 9.36 -3.00
C SER A 103 9.96 8.51 -3.82
N LEU A 104 8.67 8.63 -3.51
CA LEU A 104 7.60 7.91 -4.17
C LEU A 104 6.64 8.92 -4.78
N LEU A 105 6.43 8.83 -6.09
CA LEU A 105 5.40 9.60 -6.78
C LEU A 105 4.17 8.71 -6.96
N VAL A 106 3.02 9.22 -6.53
CA VAL A 106 1.73 8.53 -6.59
C VAL A 106 0.81 9.32 -7.53
N PRO A 107 0.75 8.95 -8.82
CA PRO A 107 -0.18 9.57 -9.75
C PRO A 107 -1.61 9.13 -9.44
N ASN A 108 -2.56 10.02 -9.72
CA ASN A 108 -3.98 9.75 -9.59
C ASN A 108 -4.76 10.44 -10.72
N PHE A 109 -5.82 9.78 -11.19
CA PHE A 109 -6.67 10.26 -12.27
C PHE A 109 -8.08 9.71 -12.11
N GLY A 110 -9.10 10.54 -12.33
CA GLY A 110 -10.50 10.11 -12.33
C GLY A 110 -11.36 10.99 -13.22
N TRP A 111 -12.43 10.40 -13.77
CA TRP A 111 -13.46 11.07 -14.57
C TRP A 111 -14.85 10.77 -14.01
#